data_AF-A0A158HBV2-F1
#
_entry.id   AF-A0A158HBV2-F1
#
_cell.length_a   1.000
_cell.length_b   1.000
_cell.length_c   1.000
_cell.angle_alpha   90.00
_cell.angle_beta   90.00
_cell.angle_gamma   90.00
#
_symmetry.space_group_name_H-M   'P 1'
#
loop_
_entity.id
_entity.type
_entity.pdbx_description
1 polymer ?
#
loop_
_entity_poly.entity_id
_entity_poly.type
_entity_poly.pdbx_seq_one_letter_code
_entity_poly.pdbx_strand_id
1 'polypeptide(L)'
;MLETAPFMRFERSTWTGILVQDVLKRCAVQVNEAMELNSIEAIIALVRQGFGISIVPKLANVAWEKDDALALFPLEGVDVRRRVGLLERASHGRMNFTEAIKKYFDQG
;
A
#
# COMPACT_ATOMS: atom_id res chain seq x y z
N MET A 1 12.44 15.65 -2.79
CA MET A 1 11.02 15.59 -3.21
C MET A 1 10.09 15.29 -2.06
N LEU A 2 10.30 14.19 -1.31
CA LEU A 2 9.45 13.81 -0.17
C LEU A 2 9.32 14.87 0.94
N GLU A 3 10.37 15.66 1.18
CA GLU A 3 10.37 16.70 2.22
C GLU A 3 9.56 17.95 1.85
N THR A 4 9.45 18.26 0.56
CA THR A 4 8.95 19.58 0.10
C THR A 4 7.60 19.51 -0.60
N ALA A 5 7.32 18.43 -1.32
CA ALA A 5 6.05 18.27 -2.03
C ALA A 5 4.89 17.99 -1.06
N PRO A 6 3.66 18.47 -1.35
CA PRO A 6 2.47 18.11 -0.59
C PRO A 6 2.32 16.59 -0.53
N PHE A 7 2.26 16.04 0.68
CA PHE A 7 2.19 14.60 0.90
C PHE A 7 0.77 14.18 1.27
N MET A 8 0.19 13.35 0.40
CA MET A 8 -1.09 12.68 0.60
C MET A 8 -0.87 11.42 1.42
N ARG A 9 -1.26 11.46 2.69
CA ARG A 9 -1.02 10.40 3.66
C ARG A 9 -2.19 9.44 3.72
N PHE A 10 -1.89 8.17 3.96
CA PHE A 10 -2.88 7.20 4.40
C PHE A 10 -3.14 7.32 5.90
N GLU A 11 -4.40 7.17 6.31
CA GLU A 11 -4.84 7.32 7.71
C GLU A 11 -3.92 6.60 8.70
N ARG A 12 -3.38 7.34 9.67
CA ARG A 12 -2.29 6.87 10.54
C ARG A 12 -2.66 5.71 11.45
N SER A 13 -3.93 5.66 11.84
CA SER A 13 -4.51 4.65 12.71
C SER A 13 -4.56 3.27 12.06
N THR A 14 -4.43 3.20 10.74
CA THR A 14 -4.55 1.98 9.97
C THR A 14 -3.22 1.26 9.82
N TRP A 15 -3.27 -0.03 9.52
CA TRP A 15 -2.07 -0.82 9.25
C TRP A 15 -1.21 -0.22 8.13
N THR A 16 -1.83 0.23 7.04
CA THR A 16 -1.11 0.87 5.94
C THR A 16 -0.46 2.18 6.37
N GLY A 17 -1.15 3.00 7.17
CA GLY A 17 -0.59 4.23 7.75
C GLY A 17 0.63 3.96 8.63
N ILE A 18 0.59 2.90 9.44
CA ILE A 18 1.73 2.47 10.28
C ILE A 18 2.91 2.05 9.40
N LEU A 19 2.69 1.24 8.36
CA LEU A 19 3.78 0.84 7.44
C LEU A 19 4.40 2.05 6.73
N VAL A 20 3.59 2.98 6.25
CA VAL A 20 4.08 4.23 5.63
C VAL A 20 4.90 5.04 6.65
N GLN A 21 4.45 5.12 7.90
CA GLN A 21 5.18 5.81 8.95
C GLN A 21 6.55 5.15 9.24
N ASP A 22 6.62 3.82 9.23
CA ASP A 22 7.88 3.08 9.38
C ASP A 22 8.84 3.32 8.21
N VAL A 23 8.31 3.39 6.97
CA VAL A 23 9.09 3.77 5.80
C VAL A 23 9.68 5.17 5.96
N LEU A 24 8.87 6.16 6.31
CA LEU A 24 9.34 7.54 6.49
C LEU A 24 10.41 7.66 7.58
N LYS A 25 10.25 6.91 8.68
CA LYS A 25 11.27 6.81 9.74
C LYS A 25 12.57 6.21 9.22
N ARG A 26 12.52 5.13 8.44
CA ARG A 26 13.72 4.49 7.85
C ARG A 26 14.43 5.39 6.84
N CYS A 27 13.68 6.19 6.08
CA CYS A 27 14.24 7.19 5.20
C CYS A 27 14.80 8.42 5.93
N ALA A 28 14.55 8.55 7.24
CA ALA A 28 14.88 9.74 8.04
C ALA A 28 14.29 11.05 7.47
N VAL A 29 13.09 10.97 6.88
CA VAL A 29 12.44 12.09 6.19
C VAL A 29 11.23 12.57 6.98
N GLN A 30 11.11 13.89 7.14
CA GLN A 30 9.88 14.57 7.54
C GLN A 30 9.18 15.08 6.29
N VAL A 31 7.91 14.70 6.10
CA VAL A 31 7.13 15.09 4.91
C VAL A 31 6.26 16.30 5.19
N ASN A 32 5.98 17.10 4.16
CA ASN A 32 5.01 18.18 4.21
C ASN A 32 3.58 17.62 4.08
N GLU A 33 2.93 17.31 5.20
CA GLU A 33 1.59 16.70 5.18
C GLU A 33 0.51 17.65 4.70
N ALA A 34 -0.18 17.28 3.62
CA ALA A 34 -1.25 18.10 3.04
C ALA A 34 -2.65 17.53 3.28
N MET A 35 -2.79 16.20 3.30
CA MET A 35 -4.07 15.53 3.48
C MET A 35 -3.89 14.14 4.07
N GLU A 36 -4.89 13.67 4.83
CA GLU A 36 -4.97 12.31 5.34
C GLU A 36 -6.24 11.63 4.80
N LEU A 37 -6.10 10.45 4.19
CA LEU A 37 -7.17 9.71 3.51
C LEU A 37 -7.16 8.23 3.89
N ASN A 38 -8.32 7.58 3.87
CA ASN A 38 -8.47 6.15 4.21
C ASN A 38 -8.70 5.23 3.00
N SER A 39 -8.45 5.72 1.77
CA SER A 39 -8.55 4.94 0.53
C SER A 39 -7.30 5.15 -0.33
N ILE A 40 -6.69 4.04 -0.75
CA ILE A 40 -5.53 4.05 -1.64
C ILE A 40 -5.95 4.60 -3.01
N GLU A 41 -7.14 4.21 -3.48
CA GLU A 41 -7.71 4.65 -4.74
C GLU A 41 -7.92 6.17 -4.76
N ALA A 42 -8.43 6.74 -3.67
CA ALA A 42 -8.59 8.19 -3.51
C ALA A 42 -7.23 8.92 -3.53
N ILE A 43 -6.23 8.40 -2.81
CA ILE A 43 -4.87 8.94 -2.84
C ILE A 43 -4.32 8.93 -4.26
N ILE A 44 -4.38 7.78 -4.95
CA ILE A 44 -3.88 7.66 -6.32
C ILE A 44 -4.60 8.65 -7.25
N ALA A 45 -5.92 8.79 -7.12
CA ALA A 45 -6.68 9.74 -7.92
C ALA A 45 -6.22 11.20 -7.70
N LEU A 46 -5.94 11.59 -6.46
CA LEU A 46 -5.44 12.94 -6.17
C LEU A 46 -4.01 13.15 -6.69
N VAL A 47 -3.14 12.15 -6.58
CA VAL A 47 -1.78 12.24 -7.14
C VAL A 47 -1.83 12.36 -8.66
N ARG A 48 -2.70 11.58 -9.36
CA ARG A 48 -2.92 11.71 -10.81
C ARG A 48 -3.34 13.11 -11.24
N GLN A 49 -4.11 13.81 -10.40
CA GLN A 49 -4.57 15.17 -10.67
C GLN A 49 -3.53 16.24 -10.25
N GLY A 50 -2.34 15.84 -9.80
CA GLY A 50 -1.23 16.74 -9.49
C GLY A 50 -1.30 17.40 -8.11
N PHE A 51 -2.14 16.92 -7.20
CA PHE A 51 -2.27 17.54 -5.87
C PHE A 51 -1.07 17.27 -4.95
N GLY A 52 -0.17 16.35 -5.30
CA GLY A 52 1.00 16.04 -4.47
C GLY A 52 1.59 14.66 -4.75
N ILE A 53 2.27 14.11 -3.76
CA ILE A 53 2.91 12.79 -3.79
C ILE A 53 2.38 11.90 -2.66
N SER A 54 2.61 10.60 -2.73
CA SER A 54 2.26 9.67 -1.66
C SER A 54 3.20 8.47 -1.63
N ILE A 55 3.19 7.75 -0.50
CA ILE A 55 3.70 6.38 -0.41
C ILE A 55 2.49 5.47 -0.20
N VAL A 56 2.30 4.53 -1.13
CA VAL A 56 1.21 3.55 -1.08
C VAL A 56 1.78 2.13 -1.30
N PRO A 57 1.11 1.08 -0.82
CA PRO A 57 1.43 -0.29 -1.22
C PRO A 57 1.33 -0.44 -2.75
N LYS A 58 2.33 -1.06 -3.38
CA LYS A 58 2.26 -1.41 -4.81
C LYS A 58 1.25 -2.57 -4.98
N LEU A 59 -0.01 -2.23 -5.25
CA LEU A 59 -1.09 -3.19 -5.45
C LEU A 59 -0.86 -4.01 -6.73
N ALA A 60 -1.00 -5.34 -6.64
CA ALA A 60 -0.70 -6.26 -7.76
C ALA A 60 -1.68 -6.15 -8.93
N ASN A 61 -2.91 -5.72 -8.67
CA ASN A 61 -3.99 -5.60 -9.66
C ASN A 61 -4.06 -4.21 -10.33
N VAL A 62 -3.09 -3.34 -10.06
CA VAL A 62 -3.00 -2.01 -10.68
C VAL A 62 -1.90 -2.04 -11.74
N ALA A 63 -2.24 -1.62 -12.96
CA ALA A 63 -1.30 -1.55 -14.07
C ALA A 63 -0.44 -0.28 -14.00
N TRP A 64 0.37 -0.16 -12.94
CA TRP A 64 1.13 1.05 -12.62
C TRP A 64 2.01 1.55 -13.78
N GLU A 65 2.65 0.64 -14.50
CA GLU A 65 3.56 0.97 -15.61
C GLU A 65 2.81 1.45 -16.88
N LYS A 66 1.48 1.35 -16.92
CA LYS A 66 0.63 1.83 -18.03
C LYS A 66 -0.04 3.16 -17.72
N ASP A 67 0.26 3.75 -16.57
CA ASP A 67 -0.38 4.98 -16.10
C ASP A 67 0.53 6.18 -16.36
N ASP A 68 0.36 6.81 -17.52
CA ASP A 68 1.19 7.95 -17.95
C ASP A 68 1.04 9.20 -17.05
N ALA A 69 0.01 9.23 -16.18
CA ALA A 69 -0.20 10.33 -15.24
C ALA A 69 0.53 10.13 -13.90
N LEU A 70 1.18 8.98 -13.69
CA LEU A 70 1.90 8.66 -12.46
C LEU A 70 3.38 8.39 -12.72
N ALA A 71 4.22 9.04 -11.92
CA ALA A 71 5.63 8.67 -11.80
C ALA A 71 5.83 7.78 -10.57
N LEU A 72 6.40 6.60 -10.76
CA LEU A 72 6.71 5.65 -9.68
C LEU A 72 8.18 5.78 -9.29
N PHE A 73 8.42 5.93 -8.00
CA PHE A 73 9.78 5.95 -7.45
C PHE A 73 9.93 4.79 -6.47
N PRO A 74 10.87 3.85 -6.69
CA PRO A 74 11.19 2.84 -5.71
C PRO A 74 11.82 3.49 -4.48
N LEU A 75 11.51 2.96 -3.30
CA LEU A 75 12.12 3.40 -2.04
C LEU A 75 13.37 2.54 -1.80
N GLU A 76 14.52 3.05 -2.19
CA GLU A 76 15.79 2.34 -2.03
C GLU A 76 16.07 2.00 -0.56
N GLY A 77 16.57 0.78 -0.30
CA GLY A 77 16.86 0.32 1.06
C GLY A 77 15.62 0.06 1.94
N VAL A 78 14.41 0.20 1.39
CA VAL A 78 13.16 -0.03 2.12
C VAL A 78 12.46 -1.26 1.58
N ASP A 79 12.61 -2.37 2.30
CA ASP A 79 11.77 -3.56 2.11
C ASP A 79 10.76 -3.67 3.26
N VAL A 80 9.59 -3.07 3.08
CA VAL A 80 8.45 -3.16 4.00
C VAL A 80 7.31 -3.84 3.27
N ARG A 81 6.96 -5.06 3.70
CA ARG A 81 5.90 -5.87 3.09
C ARG A 81 4.80 -6.16 4.08
N ARG A 82 3.56 -6.09 3.60
CA ARG A 82 2.42 -6.66 4.33
C ARG A 82 2.37 -8.16 4.07
N ARG A 83 2.38 -8.97 5.12
CA ARG A 83 2.09 -10.41 5.03
C ARG A 83 0.59 -10.61 5.06
N VAL A 84 0.07 -11.35 4.09
CA VAL A 84 -1.35 -11.74 4.00
C VAL A 84 -1.42 -13.23 4.26
N GLY A 85 -2.37 -13.66 5.07
CA GLY A 85 -2.57 -15.07 5.37
C GLY A 85 -4.05 -15.40 5.49
N LEU A 86 -4.37 -16.67 5.25
CA LEU A 86 -5.69 -17.23 5.52
C LEU A 86 -5.67 -17.89 6.89
N LEU A 87 -6.65 -17.57 7.73
CA LEU A 87 -6.85 -18.23 9.02
C LEU A 87 -8.15 -19.05 8.96
N GLU A 88 -8.05 -20.34 9.28
CA GLU A 88 -9.20 -21.22 9.43
C GLU A 88 -9.11 -22.01 10.76
N ARG A 89 -10.26 -22.51 11.23
CA ARG A 89 -10.26 -23.48 12.34
C ARG A 89 -9.70 -24.81 11.83
N ALA A 90 -9.03 -25.56 12.71
CA ALA A 90 -8.50 -26.88 12.38
C ALA A 90 -9.57 -27.87 11.85
N SER A 91 -10.85 -27.66 12.22
CA SER A 91 -11.99 -28.40 11.67
C SER A 91 -13.21 -27.48 11.52
N HIS A 92 -13.87 -27.55 10.36
CA HIS A 92 -15.15 -26.90 10.08
C HIS A 92 -15.86 -27.52 8.86
N GLY A 93 -17.17 -27.35 8.72
CA GLY A 93 -17.95 -27.95 7.61
C GLY A 93 -17.70 -27.39 6.20
N ARG A 94 -16.70 -26.53 5.99
CA ARG A 94 -16.39 -25.90 4.69
C ARG A 94 -14.94 -26.16 4.22
N MET A 95 -14.27 -27.17 4.77
CA MET A 95 -12.85 -27.42 4.51
C MET A 95 -12.52 -27.57 3.02
N ASN A 96 -13.37 -28.25 2.24
CA ASN A 96 -13.16 -28.40 0.80
C ASN A 96 -13.12 -27.03 0.07
N PHE A 97 -13.93 -26.07 0.51
CA PHE A 97 -13.96 -24.73 -0.06
C PHE A 97 -12.72 -23.92 0.32
N THR A 98 -12.33 -23.94 1.61
CA THR A 98 -11.12 -23.24 2.06
C THR A 98 -9.85 -23.87 1.49
N GLU A 99 -9.83 -25.19 1.25
CA GLU A 99 -8.74 -25.86 0.53
C GLU A 99 -8.61 -25.41 -0.92
N ALA A 100 -9.72 -25.22 -1.64
CA ALA A 100 -9.69 -24.65 -2.98
C ALA A 100 -9.10 -23.22 -2.99
N ILE A 101 -9.46 -22.39 -2.00
CA ILE A 101 -8.90 -21.04 -1.84
C ILE A 101 -7.39 -21.11 -1.54
N LYS A 102 -6.94 -21.97 -0.62
CA LYS A 102 -5.51 -22.14 -0.31
C LYS A 102 -4.72 -22.53 -1.57
N LYS A 103 -5.20 -23.54 -2.30
CA LYS A 103 -4.58 -23.98 -3.56
C LYS A 103 -4.49 -22.88 -4.62
N TYR A 104 -5.48 -21.99 -4.68
CA TYR A 104 -5.43 -20.83 -5.59
C TYR A 104 -4.28 -19.88 -5.24
N PHE A 105 -4.03 -19.63 -3.96
CA PHE A 105 -2.96 -18.73 -3.50
C PHE A 105 -1.57 -19.37 -3.41
N ASP A 106 -1.46 -20.70 -3.31
CA ASP A 106 -0.17 -21.43 -3.31
C ASP A 106 0.48 -21.53 -4.71
N GLN A 107 -0.27 -21.20 -5.78
CA GLN A 107 0.19 -21.27 -7.18
C GLN A 107 0.89 -19.98 -7.68
N GLY A 108 0.98 -18.95 -6.83
CA GLY A 108 1.51 -17.61 -7.17
C GLY A 108 2.90 -17.33 -6.65
#